data_AF-A0A374ALU5-F1
#
_entry.id   AF-A0A374ALU5-F1
#
_cell.length_a   1.000
_cell.length_b   1.000
_cell.length_c   1.000
_cell.angle_alpha   90.00
_cell.angle_beta   90.00
_cell.angle_gamma   90.00
#
_symmetry.space_group_name_H-M   'P 1'
#
loop_
_entity.id
_entity.type
_entity.pdbx_description
1 polymer ?
#
loop_
_entity_poly.entity_id
_entity_poly.type
_entity_poly.pdbx_seq_one_letter_code
_entity_poly.pdbx_strand_id
1 'polypeptide(L)'
;MKLYIMKREALEMLKANLPTIYGKYYTEKTNHWISDIYGENPFIEFNDVPEFNLAELNSDLTPGEIDLNNCKILYEKLLFLSESQASDERLWAGLTHSTFYDYMRKRWGYGYGKKPKSAEKEAGAIQTRFFYRYTGRSGLYRNTLSKCWWVGHNTYDPNNNQNHFENLDIIGSNDLNSKINEFFYNFSFSSNPDVMTAIIDALRQFKKDGRHILVREHIRPAMSYLNAVGGSVVIDCLEKDEITRIFSDAVDAIMQGDIPTLNFEKNISVEEEDTDYSVNEDIGAVDPSDVPKVTLGCKVIICNRDGETKTYKYDLINGTLPKAVEVFTDCKVGDVIEMMGKEWKVEDLIF
;
A
#
# COMPACT_ATOMS: atom_id res chain seq x y z
N MET A 1 -18.00 27.72 -3.01
CA MET A 1 -17.30 27.36 -4.27
C MET A 1 -17.99 26.23 -5.01
N LYS A 2 -18.04 26.34 -6.34
CA LYS A 2 -18.49 25.28 -7.22
C LYS A 2 -17.39 24.24 -7.45
N LEU A 3 -17.74 22.96 -7.33
CA LEU A 3 -16.91 21.83 -7.68
C LEU A 3 -17.29 21.33 -9.07
N TYR A 4 -16.28 20.87 -9.82
CA TYR A 4 -16.47 20.41 -11.19
C TYR A 4 -15.87 19.03 -11.38
N ILE A 5 -16.57 18.17 -12.13
CA ILE A 5 -16.03 16.93 -12.68
C ILE A 5 -15.63 17.13 -14.15
N MET A 6 -14.70 16.31 -14.63
CA MET A 6 -14.28 16.31 -16.03
C MET A 6 -15.19 15.40 -16.88
N LYS A 7 -15.59 15.86 -18.08
CA LYS A 7 -16.26 15.02 -19.08
C LYS A 7 -15.40 13.80 -19.42
N ARG A 8 -16.04 12.66 -19.70
CA ARG A 8 -15.32 11.39 -19.97
C ARG A 8 -14.43 11.52 -21.21
N GLU A 9 -14.95 12.14 -22.26
CA GLU A 9 -14.29 12.34 -23.54
C GLU A 9 -13.10 13.31 -23.40
N ALA A 10 -13.27 14.38 -22.63
CA ALA A 10 -12.18 15.33 -22.33
C ALA A 10 -11.06 14.65 -21.52
N LEU A 11 -11.42 13.85 -20.52
CA LEU A 11 -10.50 13.07 -19.70
C LEU A 11 -9.66 12.11 -20.55
N GLU A 12 -10.31 11.34 -21.42
CA GLU A 12 -9.65 10.38 -22.30
C GLU A 12 -8.74 11.07 -23.31
N MET A 13 -9.21 12.17 -23.91
CA MET A 13 -8.42 12.98 -24.84
C MET A 13 -7.14 13.53 -24.19
N LEU A 14 -7.25 14.13 -22.99
CA LEU A 14 -6.08 14.68 -22.30
C LEU A 14 -5.07 13.59 -21.93
N LYS A 15 -5.56 12.43 -21.46
CA LYS A 15 -4.70 11.29 -21.10
C LYS A 15 -3.97 10.73 -22.32
N ALA A 16 -4.67 10.57 -23.45
CA ALA A 16 -4.08 10.06 -24.69
C ALA A 16 -3.01 10.99 -25.27
N ASN A 17 -3.19 12.32 -25.11
CA ASN A 17 -2.30 13.32 -25.67
C ASN A 17 -1.24 13.85 -24.68
N LEU A 18 -1.18 13.30 -23.46
CA LEU A 18 -0.35 13.82 -22.38
C LEU A 18 1.14 14.04 -22.75
N PRO A 19 1.80 13.13 -23.51
CA PRO A 19 3.18 13.35 -23.97
C PRO A 19 3.39 14.60 -24.84
N THR A 20 2.34 15.06 -25.52
CA THR A 20 2.37 16.25 -26.38
C THR A 20 1.98 17.51 -25.60
N ILE A 21 1.06 17.40 -24.65
CA ILE A 21 0.48 18.56 -23.96
C ILE A 21 1.08 18.84 -22.57
N TYR A 22 1.96 17.98 -22.04
CA TYR A 22 2.51 18.15 -20.69
C TYR A 22 3.16 19.52 -20.44
N GLY A 23 3.72 20.14 -21.49
CA GLY A 23 4.31 21.48 -21.43
C GLY A 23 3.32 22.54 -20.95
N LYS A 24 2.02 22.39 -21.25
CA LYS A 24 0.96 23.31 -20.82
C LYS A 24 0.86 23.43 -19.30
N TYR A 25 1.12 22.35 -18.55
CA TYR A 25 1.16 22.40 -17.09
C TYR A 25 2.31 23.27 -16.58
N TYR A 26 3.40 23.40 -17.32
CA TYR A 26 4.52 24.25 -16.95
C TYR A 26 4.29 25.72 -17.32
N THR A 27 3.69 25.97 -18.49
CA THR A 27 3.63 27.31 -19.08
C THR A 27 2.34 28.06 -18.75
N GLU A 28 1.20 27.37 -18.70
CA GLU A 28 -0.11 28.01 -18.57
C GLU A 28 -0.49 28.20 -17.10
N LYS A 29 -0.81 29.43 -16.72
CA LYS A 29 -1.20 29.77 -15.34
C LYS A 29 -2.63 29.35 -15.01
N THR A 30 -3.51 29.37 -16.00
CA THR A 30 -4.92 29.00 -15.87
C THR A 30 -5.21 27.73 -16.66
N ASN A 31 -6.37 27.12 -16.40
CA ASN A 31 -6.81 25.90 -17.07
C ASN A 31 -7.51 26.13 -18.42
N HIS A 32 -7.50 27.36 -18.96
CA HIS A 32 -8.20 27.70 -20.21
C HIS A 32 -7.70 26.88 -21.40
N TRP A 33 -6.42 26.55 -21.43
CA TRP A 33 -5.82 25.71 -22.48
C TRP A 33 -6.50 24.35 -22.62
N ILE A 34 -7.14 23.84 -21.57
CA ILE A 34 -7.86 22.56 -21.62
C ILE A 34 -9.07 22.70 -22.54
N SER A 35 -9.80 23.82 -22.44
CA SER A 35 -10.93 24.13 -23.30
C SER A 35 -10.47 24.36 -24.75
N ASP A 36 -9.32 25.03 -24.94
CA ASP A 36 -8.76 25.26 -26.29
C ASP A 36 -8.42 23.95 -27.01
N ILE A 37 -7.90 22.95 -26.27
CA ILE A 37 -7.56 21.64 -26.85
C ILE A 37 -8.82 20.78 -27.04
N TYR A 38 -9.79 20.84 -26.12
CA TYR A 38 -11.02 20.05 -26.20
C TYR A 38 -12.06 20.62 -27.18
N GLY A 39 -12.04 21.94 -27.43
CA GLY A 39 -12.95 22.65 -28.33
C GLY A 39 -14.23 23.17 -27.66
N GLU A 40 -14.49 22.81 -26.41
CA GLU A 40 -15.62 23.30 -25.61
C GLU A 40 -15.27 23.25 -24.11
N ASN A 41 -16.22 23.57 -23.23
CA ASN A 41 -16.00 23.43 -21.78
C ASN A 41 -15.85 21.93 -21.40
N PRO A 42 -14.68 21.49 -20.89
CA PRO A 42 -14.42 20.10 -20.55
C PRO A 42 -15.00 19.70 -19.18
N PHE A 43 -15.60 20.64 -18.45
CA PHE A 43 -16.05 20.46 -17.08
C PHE A 43 -17.57 20.51 -16.96
N ILE A 44 -18.11 19.74 -16.01
CA ILE A 44 -19.52 19.73 -15.60
C ILE A 44 -19.57 20.11 -14.12
N GLU A 45 -20.44 21.04 -13.76
CA GLU A 45 -20.70 21.40 -12.35
C GLU A 45 -21.24 20.16 -11.61
N PHE A 46 -20.60 19.83 -10.49
CA PHE A 46 -20.90 18.62 -9.72
C PHE A 46 -21.66 18.94 -8.44
N ASN A 47 -21.19 19.93 -7.68
CA ASN A 47 -21.82 20.37 -6.44
C ASN A 47 -21.38 21.80 -6.08
N ASP A 48 -22.13 22.46 -5.20
CA ASP A 48 -21.73 23.72 -4.57
C ASP A 48 -21.50 23.48 -3.07
N VAL A 49 -20.34 23.89 -2.58
CA VAL A 49 -19.91 23.66 -1.20
C VAL A 49 -19.42 24.97 -0.57
N PRO A 50 -19.41 25.09 0.77
CA PRO A 50 -18.79 26.24 1.43
C PRO A 50 -17.36 26.46 0.94
N GLU A 51 -16.95 27.72 0.84
CA GLU A 51 -15.60 28.07 0.40
C GLU A 51 -14.54 27.47 1.34
N PHE A 52 -13.52 26.82 0.79
CA PHE A 52 -12.40 26.31 1.58
C PHE A 52 -11.09 26.34 0.77
N ASN A 53 -9.98 26.36 1.50
CA ASN A 53 -8.65 26.30 0.92
C ASN A 53 -7.92 25.05 1.41
N LEU A 54 -7.03 24.53 0.56
CA LEU A 54 -6.03 23.55 0.95
C LEU A 54 -4.94 24.22 1.79
N ALA A 55 -4.14 23.42 2.49
CA ALA A 55 -3.06 23.91 3.35
C ALA A 55 -2.05 24.77 2.56
N GLU A 56 -1.61 25.88 3.15
CA GLU A 56 -0.73 26.82 2.48
C GLU A 56 0.65 26.22 2.17
N LEU A 57 1.06 26.33 0.90
CA LEU A 57 2.30 25.73 0.40
C LEU A 57 3.58 26.51 0.79
N ASN A 58 3.43 27.78 1.13
CA ASN A 58 4.48 28.70 1.54
C ASN A 58 4.56 28.88 3.06
N SER A 59 3.93 27.97 3.81
CA SER A 59 4.06 27.90 5.27
C SER A 59 5.42 27.30 5.65
N ASP A 60 5.79 27.40 6.93
CA ASP A 60 6.97 26.72 7.50
C ASP A 60 6.80 25.20 7.64
N LEU A 61 5.71 24.65 7.10
CA LEU A 61 5.39 23.22 7.14
C LEU A 61 6.20 22.42 6.12
N THR A 62 6.59 21.22 6.53
CA THR A 62 7.15 20.22 5.63
C THR A 62 6.10 19.72 4.62
N PRO A 63 6.53 19.16 3.47
CA PRO A 63 5.60 18.54 2.52
C PRO A 63 4.71 17.44 3.12
N GLY A 64 5.20 16.73 4.15
CA GLY A 64 4.43 15.71 4.85
C GLY A 64 3.32 16.29 5.72
N GLU A 65 3.59 17.41 6.41
CA GLU A 65 2.58 18.11 7.22
C GLU A 65 1.52 18.78 6.35
N ILE A 66 1.93 19.37 5.23
CA ILE A 66 1.00 19.91 4.21
C ILE A 66 0.08 18.80 3.70
N ASP A 67 0.65 17.65 3.29
CA ASP A 67 -0.14 16.52 2.80
C ASP A 67 -1.08 15.97 3.89
N LEU A 68 -0.63 15.86 5.15
CA LEU A 68 -1.45 15.43 6.29
C LEU A 68 -2.64 16.38 6.53
N ASN A 69 -2.39 17.68 6.56
CA ASN A 69 -3.44 18.70 6.71
C ASN A 69 -4.43 18.66 5.55
N ASN A 70 -3.96 18.45 4.32
CA ASN A 70 -4.84 18.30 3.16
C ASN A 70 -5.72 17.05 3.22
N CYS A 71 -5.26 15.95 3.83
CA CYS A 71 -6.10 14.78 4.07
C CYS A 71 -7.30 15.14 4.96
N LYS A 72 -7.04 15.85 6.07
CA LYS A 72 -8.09 16.32 6.99
C LYS A 72 -9.07 17.26 6.29
N ILE A 73 -8.54 18.29 5.62
CA ILE A 73 -9.34 19.31 4.92
C ILE A 73 -10.22 18.66 3.84
N LEU A 74 -9.64 17.85 2.94
CA LEU A 74 -10.41 17.30 1.83
C LEU A 74 -11.48 16.32 2.31
N TYR A 75 -11.18 15.47 3.29
CA TYR A 75 -12.20 14.55 3.78
C TYR A 75 -13.33 15.28 4.50
N GLU A 76 -13.00 16.22 5.39
CA GLU A 76 -14.01 17.01 6.12
C GLU A 76 -14.90 17.83 5.18
N LYS A 77 -14.31 18.53 4.20
CA LYS A 77 -15.06 19.40 3.28
C LYS A 77 -15.80 18.64 2.19
N LEU A 78 -15.40 17.40 1.92
CA LEU A 78 -16.05 16.52 0.95
C LEU A 78 -16.64 15.26 1.61
N LEU A 79 -17.03 15.35 2.88
CA LEU A 79 -17.60 14.24 3.66
C LEU A 79 -18.90 13.69 3.04
N PHE A 80 -19.60 14.52 2.26
CA PHE A 80 -20.83 14.15 1.56
C PHE A 80 -20.61 13.17 0.39
N LEU A 81 -19.37 12.97 -0.06
CA LEU A 81 -19.06 12.05 -1.15
C LEU A 81 -19.29 10.60 -0.71
N SER A 82 -20.00 9.83 -1.52
CA SER A 82 -19.99 8.37 -1.37
C SER A 82 -18.68 7.77 -1.89
N GLU A 83 -18.32 6.59 -1.41
CA GLU A 83 -17.16 5.84 -1.93
C GLU A 83 -17.23 5.60 -3.44
N SER A 84 -18.44 5.43 -3.99
CA SER A 84 -18.67 5.30 -5.43
C SER A 84 -18.30 6.57 -6.19
N GLN A 85 -18.71 7.74 -5.67
CA GLN A 85 -18.34 9.04 -6.26
C GLN A 85 -16.84 9.31 -6.09
N ALA A 86 -16.28 9.02 -4.91
CA ALA A 86 -14.85 9.14 -4.61
C ALA A 86 -13.97 8.14 -5.38
N SER A 87 -14.56 7.13 -6.01
CA SER A 87 -13.86 6.20 -6.91
C SER A 87 -13.90 6.63 -8.38
N ASP A 88 -14.69 7.65 -8.75
CA ASP A 88 -14.77 8.14 -10.13
C ASP A 88 -13.60 9.07 -10.45
N GLU A 89 -12.76 8.65 -11.40
CA GLU A 89 -11.65 9.46 -11.93
C GLU A 89 -12.08 10.87 -12.36
N ARG A 90 -13.28 11.02 -12.92
CA ARG A 90 -13.78 12.31 -13.43
C ARG A 90 -13.86 13.36 -12.33
N LEU A 91 -14.17 12.96 -11.10
CA LEU A 91 -14.20 13.87 -9.95
C LEU A 91 -12.80 14.42 -9.68
N TRP A 92 -11.82 13.54 -9.49
CA TRP A 92 -10.47 13.96 -9.13
C TRP A 92 -9.75 14.68 -10.26
N ALA A 93 -9.89 14.21 -11.49
CA ALA A 93 -9.38 14.91 -12.66
C ALA A 93 -10.07 16.27 -12.83
N GLY A 94 -11.37 16.37 -12.57
CA GLY A 94 -12.09 17.64 -12.55
C GLY A 94 -11.49 18.60 -11.53
N LEU A 95 -11.39 18.20 -10.27
CA LEU A 95 -10.87 19.03 -9.19
C LEU A 95 -9.41 19.47 -9.41
N THR A 96 -8.53 18.58 -9.86
CA THR A 96 -7.11 18.90 -10.10
C THR A 96 -6.87 19.81 -11.31
N HIS A 97 -7.82 19.85 -12.27
CA HIS A 97 -7.72 20.66 -13.48
C HIS A 97 -8.66 21.87 -13.50
N SER A 98 -9.51 22.02 -12.49
CA SER A 98 -10.40 23.18 -12.32
C SER A 98 -10.09 23.89 -11.01
N THR A 99 -10.90 23.65 -9.99
CA THR A 99 -10.92 24.23 -8.65
C THR A 99 -9.54 24.38 -8.03
N PHE A 100 -8.70 23.33 -8.10
CA PHE A 100 -7.39 23.30 -7.46
C PHE A 100 -6.23 23.33 -8.47
N TYR A 101 -6.45 23.77 -9.71
CA TYR A 101 -5.42 23.71 -10.76
C TYR A 101 -4.13 24.46 -10.39
N ASP A 102 -4.24 25.71 -9.94
CA ASP A 102 -3.06 26.50 -9.55
C ASP A 102 -2.36 25.91 -8.32
N TYR A 103 -3.14 25.45 -7.33
CA TYR A 103 -2.60 24.73 -6.17
C TYR A 103 -1.78 23.51 -6.58
N MET A 104 -2.33 22.68 -7.48
CA MET A 104 -1.66 21.48 -7.99
C MET A 104 -0.38 21.81 -8.74
N ARG A 105 -0.37 22.88 -9.55
CA ARG A 105 0.84 23.34 -10.23
C ARG A 105 1.91 23.77 -9.23
N LYS A 106 1.55 24.59 -8.24
CA LYS A 106 2.45 25.07 -7.19
C LYS A 106 3.02 23.92 -6.36
N ARG A 107 2.16 23.03 -5.83
CA ARG A 107 2.55 21.89 -4.97
C ARG A 107 3.61 20.99 -5.60
N TRP A 108 3.55 20.84 -6.92
CA TRP A 108 4.42 19.96 -7.69
C TRP A 108 5.47 20.69 -8.54
N GLY A 109 5.58 22.01 -8.39
CA GLY A 109 6.60 22.86 -9.00
C GLY A 109 6.41 23.17 -10.48
N TYR A 110 5.27 22.84 -11.09
CA TYR A 110 5.01 23.06 -12.52
C TYR A 110 4.91 24.56 -12.83
N GLY A 111 5.95 25.12 -13.46
CA GLY A 111 6.07 26.57 -13.67
C GLY A 111 6.59 27.33 -12.44
N TYR A 112 6.98 26.62 -11.38
CA TYR A 112 7.49 27.15 -10.11
C TYR A 112 8.82 26.47 -9.75
N GLY A 113 9.82 26.62 -10.63
CA GLY A 113 11.19 26.13 -10.41
C GLY A 113 11.48 24.70 -10.87
N LYS A 114 10.46 23.83 -11.02
CA LYS A 114 10.68 22.49 -11.62
C LYS A 114 10.98 22.64 -13.11
N LYS A 115 12.11 22.10 -13.57
CA LYS A 115 12.44 21.96 -14.99
C LYS A 115 11.97 20.59 -15.51
N PRO A 116 11.32 20.53 -16.68
CA PRO A 116 10.91 19.26 -17.27
C PRO A 116 12.13 18.41 -17.62
N LYS A 117 12.09 17.11 -17.33
CA LYS A 117 13.19 16.18 -17.65
C LYS A 117 13.06 15.56 -19.04
N SER A 118 11.99 14.82 -19.28
CA SER A 118 11.63 14.24 -20.59
C SER A 118 10.12 14.14 -20.69
N ALA A 119 9.58 14.13 -21.92
CA ALA A 119 8.14 14.05 -22.14
C ALA A 119 7.52 12.83 -21.44
N GLU A 120 8.15 11.66 -21.54
CA GLU A 120 7.69 10.43 -20.88
C GLU A 120 7.64 10.55 -19.34
N LYS A 121 8.72 11.05 -18.72
CA LYS A 121 8.77 11.20 -17.26
C LYS A 121 7.78 12.23 -16.75
N GLU A 122 7.63 13.34 -17.47
CA GLU A 122 6.70 14.40 -17.08
C GLU A 122 5.24 14.00 -17.31
N ALA A 123 4.94 13.34 -18.43
CA ALA A 123 3.63 12.75 -18.68
C ALA A 123 3.29 11.73 -17.59
N GLY A 124 4.18 10.79 -17.26
CA GLY A 124 3.94 9.81 -16.19
C GLY A 124 3.71 10.45 -14.82
N ALA A 125 4.46 11.51 -14.48
CA ALA A 125 4.27 12.25 -13.24
C ALA A 125 2.92 12.99 -13.21
N ILE A 126 2.56 13.69 -14.29
CA ILE A 126 1.27 14.39 -14.39
C ILE A 126 0.12 13.39 -14.36
N GLN A 127 0.22 12.28 -15.09
CA GLN A 127 -0.75 11.20 -15.11
C GLN A 127 -1.02 10.66 -13.70
N THR A 128 0.03 10.54 -12.89
CA THR A 128 -0.10 10.05 -11.52
C THR A 128 -0.69 11.09 -10.57
N ARG A 129 -0.31 12.36 -10.73
CA ARG A 129 -0.64 13.44 -9.78
C ARG A 129 -2.01 14.06 -10.03
N PHE A 130 -2.34 14.30 -11.30
CA PHE A 130 -3.53 15.02 -11.74
C PHE A 130 -4.66 14.07 -12.17
N PHE A 131 -4.33 12.91 -12.72
CA PHE A 131 -5.30 11.92 -13.17
C PHE A 131 -5.37 10.75 -12.19
N TYR A 132 -6.45 9.97 -12.25
CA TYR A 132 -6.65 8.78 -11.43
C TYR A 132 -6.11 7.59 -12.24
N ARG A 133 -4.81 7.33 -12.10
CA ARG A 133 -4.13 6.36 -12.95
C ARG A 133 -4.60 4.93 -12.60
N TYR A 134 -5.27 4.28 -13.57
CA TYR A 134 -5.76 2.90 -13.53
C TYR A 134 -7.02 2.65 -12.69
N THR A 135 -7.68 1.52 -12.97
CA THR A 135 -8.69 0.92 -12.09
C THR A 135 -8.03 0.38 -10.81
N GLY A 136 -8.70 0.52 -9.66
CA GLY A 136 -8.23 -0.01 -8.37
C GLY A 136 -7.38 0.96 -7.54
N ARG A 137 -6.55 0.42 -6.62
CA ARG A 137 -5.88 1.18 -5.54
C ARG A 137 -4.87 2.23 -6.02
N SER A 138 -4.33 2.11 -7.24
CA SER A 138 -3.41 3.11 -7.81
C SER A 138 -4.05 4.47 -7.97
N GLY A 139 -5.33 4.53 -8.37
CA GLY A 139 -6.01 5.80 -8.48
C GLY A 139 -6.29 6.41 -7.11
N LEU A 140 -6.76 5.58 -6.16
CA LEU A 140 -7.10 5.99 -4.79
C LEU A 140 -5.94 6.75 -4.14
N TYR A 141 -4.73 6.18 -4.15
CA TYR A 141 -3.61 6.64 -3.32
C TYR A 141 -2.47 7.34 -4.07
N ARG A 142 -2.52 7.46 -5.40
CA ARG A 142 -1.48 8.18 -6.16
C ARG A 142 -1.90 9.56 -6.66
N ASN A 143 -3.18 9.74 -7.00
CA ASN A 143 -3.71 11.07 -7.32
C ASN A 143 -3.64 11.97 -6.09
N THR A 144 -3.23 13.23 -6.28
CA THR A 144 -2.88 14.11 -5.15
C THR A 144 -4.07 14.37 -4.23
N LEU A 145 -5.25 14.61 -4.80
CA LEU A 145 -6.46 14.96 -4.04
C LEU A 145 -7.21 13.72 -3.60
N SER A 146 -7.35 12.72 -4.49
CA SER A 146 -7.97 11.43 -4.16
C SER A 146 -7.29 10.78 -2.96
N LYS A 147 -5.95 10.75 -2.94
CA LYS A 147 -5.18 10.17 -1.84
C LYS A 147 -5.54 10.82 -0.52
N CYS A 148 -5.66 12.15 -0.51
CA CYS A 148 -6.00 12.90 0.69
C CYS A 148 -7.41 12.54 1.20
N TRP A 149 -8.39 12.45 0.29
CA TRP A 149 -9.75 12.05 0.68
C TRP A 149 -9.80 10.61 1.21
N TRP A 150 -9.19 9.64 0.52
CA TRP A 150 -9.22 8.23 0.95
C TRP A 150 -8.44 7.97 2.23
N VAL A 151 -7.31 8.65 2.44
CA VAL A 151 -6.58 8.57 3.70
C VAL A 151 -7.40 9.17 4.83
N GLY A 152 -8.04 10.33 4.61
CA GLY A 152 -8.97 10.90 5.58
C GLY A 152 -10.12 9.95 5.89
N HIS A 153 -10.76 9.36 4.87
CA HIS A 153 -11.85 8.38 5.00
C HIS A 153 -11.45 7.17 5.85
N ASN A 154 -10.32 6.53 5.54
CA ASN A 154 -9.88 5.33 6.24
C ASN A 154 -9.34 5.59 7.66
N THR A 155 -9.17 6.86 8.05
CA THR A 155 -8.62 7.24 9.37
C THR A 155 -9.58 8.11 10.18
N TYR A 156 -10.76 8.42 9.66
CA TYR A 156 -11.74 9.24 10.36
C TYR A 156 -12.51 8.39 11.37
N ASP A 157 -12.52 8.83 12.62
CA ASP A 157 -13.34 8.25 13.67
C ASP A 157 -14.55 9.16 13.97
N PRO A 158 -15.77 8.80 13.53
CA PRO A 158 -16.96 9.59 13.81
C PRO A 158 -17.36 9.61 15.29
N ASN A 159 -16.80 8.73 16.13
CA ASN A 159 -17.14 8.64 17.55
C ASN A 159 -16.20 9.49 18.44
N ASN A 160 -15.07 9.97 17.90
CA ASN A 160 -14.13 10.81 18.64
C ASN A 160 -14.43 12.30 18.49
N ASN A 161 -15.43 12.79 19.23
CA ASN A 161 -15.88 14.19 19.18
C ASN A 161 -14.80 15.24 19.52
N GLN A 162 -13.67 14.84 20.10
CA GLN A 162 -12.56 15.75 20.40
C GLN A 162 -11.61 15.91 19.20
N ASN A 163 -11.30 14.81 18.52
CA ASN A 163 -10.46 14.79 17.33
C ASN A 163 -10.80 13.60 16.42
N HIS A 164 -11.68 13.81 15.44
CA HIS A 164 -12.03 12.77 14.47
C HIS A 164 -10.85 12.24 13.65
N PHE A 165 -9.71 12.97 13.60
CA PHE A 165 -8.52 12.58 12.83
C PHE A 165 -7.35 12.13 13.71
N GLU A 166 -7.59 11.75 14.97
CA GLU A 166 -6.53 11.28 15.89
C GLU A 166 -5.72 10.13 15.28
N ASN A 167 -6.40 9.20 14.62
CA ASN A 167 -5.80 8.07 13.91
C ASN A 167 -4.79 8.51 12.84
N LEU A 168 -5.10 9.56 12.07
CA LEU A 168 -4.17 10.15 11.10
C LEU A 168 -2.99 10.85 11.79
N ASP A 169 -3.23 11.51 12.92
CA ASP A 169 -2.19 12.16 13.73
C ASP A 169 -1.20 11.15 14.32
N ILE A 170 -1.67 9.93 14.60
CA ILE A 170 -0.83 8.82 15.06
C ILE A 170 0.04 8.30 13.92
N ILE A 171 -0.51 8.12 12.71
CA ILE A 171 0.28 7.78 11.51
C ILE A 171 1.39 8.82 11.32
N GLY A 172 1.05 10.10 11.46
CA GLY A 172 2.00 11.21 11.49
C GLY A 172 2.53 11.63 10.11
N SER A 173 3.06 12.86 10.05
CA SER A 173 3.51 13.52 8.82
C SER A 173 4.90 13.05 8.32
N ASN A 174 5.72 12.47 9.20
CA ASN A 174 7.04 11.96 8.82
C ASN A 174 6.90 10.75 7.91
N ASP A 175 7.58 10.78 6.75
CA ASP A 175 7.50 9.76 5.70
C ASP A 175 6.06 9.39 5.30
N LEU A 176 5.12 10.34 5.40
CA LEU A 176 3.68 10.11 5.22
C LEU A 176 3.36 9.36 3.92
N ASN A 177 3.98 9.75 2.79
CA ASN A 177 3.74 9.07 1.51
C ASN A 177 4.19 7.61 1.52
N SER A 178 5.30 7.28 2.19
CA SER A 178 5.74 5.89 2.35
C SER A 178 4.78 5.13 3.24
N LYS A 179 4.37 5.70 4.37
CA LYS A 179 3.38 5.11 5.28
C LYS A 179 2.04 4.84 4.59
N ILE A 180 1.51 5.82 3.85
CA ILE A 180 0.27 5.64 3.07
C ILE A 180 0.43 4.48 2.07
N ASN A 181 1.58 4.37 1.42
CA ASN A 181 1.81 3.25 0.50
C ASN A 181 1.81 1.90 1.23
N GLU A 182 2.49 1.81 2.38
CA GLU A 182 2.55 0.58 3.17
C GLU A 182 1.27 0.27 3.93
N PHE A 183 0.43 1.23 4.28
CA PHE A 183 -0.83 0.94 4.96
C PHE A 183 -1.96 0.69 3.97
N PHE A 184 -2.10 1.57 2.98
CA PHE A 184 -3.30 1.60 2.16
C PHE A 184 -3.09 1.16 0.72
N TYR A 185 -1.94 1.40 0.11
CA TYR A 185 -1.75 1.02 -1.30
C TYR A 185 -1.39 -0.47 -1.46
N ASN A 186 -0.42 -0.96 -0.70
CA ASN A 186 0.15 -2.31 -0.83
C ASN A 186 -0.73 -3.41 -0.23
N PHE A 187 -1.49 -3.10 0.84
CA PHE A 187 -2.23 -4.09 1.61
C PHE A 187 -3.71 -3.75 1.63
N SER A 188 -4.54 -4.70 1.19
CA SER A 188 -5.98 -4.47 1.05
C SER A 188 -6.78 -4.65 2.33
N PHE A 189 -6.30 -5.49 3.25
CA PHE A 189 -6.97 -5.72 4.53
C PHE A 189 -7.08 -4.45 5.37
N SER A 190 -6.17 -3.48 5.21
CA SER A 190 -6.23 -2.18 5.90
C SER A 190 -7.38 -1.28 5.44
N SER A 191 -8.17 -1.72 4.45
CA SER A 191 -9.45 -1.08 4.12
C SER A 191 -10.56 -1.44 5.12
N ASN A 192 -10.36 -2.48 5.94
CA ASN A 192 -11.23 -2.77 7.07
C ASN A 192 -10.89 -1.79 8.23
N PRO A 193 -11.86 -0.98 8.71
CA PRO A 193 -11.62 -0.02 9.79
C PRO A 193 -11.13 -0.64 11.10
N ASP A 194 -11.58 -1.84 11.45
CA ASP A 194 -11.18 -2.50 12.70
C ASP A 194 -9.71 -2.94 12.64
N VAL A 195 -9.31 -3.52 11.50
CA VAL A 195 -7.92 -3.91 11.23
C VAL A 195 -7.00 -2.69 11.21
N MET A 196 -7.40 -1.63 10.52
CA MET A 196 -6.61 -0.40 10.47
C MET A 196 -6.48 0.25 11.85
N THR A 197 -7.56 0.29 12.62
CA THR A 197 -7.54 0.82 13.99
C THR A 197 -6.64 -0.02 14.89
N ALA A 198 -6.65 -1.35 14.76
CA ALA A 198 -5.75 -2.23 15.51
C ALA A 198 -4.26 -1.94 15.23
N ILE A 199 -3.90 -1.71 13.96
CA ILE A 199 -2.55 -1.31 13.56
C ILE A 199 -2.19 0.07 14.12
N ILE A 200 -3.12 1.03 14.08
CA ILE A 200 -2.91 2.38 14.63
C ILE A 200 -2.73 2.32 16.15
N ASP A 201 -3.45 1.47 16.86
CA ASP A 201 -3.31 1.29 18.31
C ASP A 201 -1.91 0.79 18.67
N ALA A 202 -1.36 -0.15 17.90
CA ALA A 202 0.03 -0.58 18.04
C ALA A 202 1.03 0.57 17.80
N LEU A 203 0.84 1.35 16.73
CA LEU A 203 1.67 2.53 16.45
C LEU A 203 1.58 3.59 17.56
N ARG A 204 0.40 3.78 18.14
CA ARG A 204 0.18 4.68 19.28
C ARG A 204 1.01 4.21 20.48
N GLN A 205 1.02 2.92 20.75
CA GLN A 205 1.80 2.35 21.86
C GLN A 205 3.30 2.55 21.65
N PHE A 206 3.84 2.20 20.47
CA PHE A 206 5.25 2.44 20.16
C PHE A 206 5.66 3.91 20.31
N LYS A 207 4.79 4.83 19.88
CA LYS A 207 5.02 6.27 20.03
C LYS A 207 5.03 6.71 21.50
N LYS A 208 4.11 6.19 22.33
CA LYS A 208 4.08 6.46 23.78
C LYS A 208 5.34 5.94 24.48
N ASP A 209 5.85 4.81 24.04
CA ASP A 209 7.08 4.20 24.59
C ASP A 209 8.36 4.86 24.06
N GLY A 210 8.25 5.91 23.23
CA GLY A 210 9.40 6.59 22.63
C GLY A 210 10.15 5.74 21.59
N ARG A 211 9.54 4.66 21.10
CA ARG A 211 10.16 3.72 20.16
C ARG A 211 10.02 4.24 18.73
N HIS A 212 11.15 4.45 18.08
CA HIS A 212 11.18 4.95 16.71
C HIS A 212 11.01 3.81 15.69
N ILE A 213 9.84 3.74 15.06
CA ILE A 213 9.52 2.71 14.08
C ILE A 213 9.77 3.23 12.65
N LEU A 214 10.65 2.54 11.91
CA LEU A 214 10.98 2.88 10.54
C LEU A 214 10.03 2.22 9.54
N VAL A 215 9.65 2.95 8.49
CA VAL A 215 8.64 2.49 7.53
C VAL A 215 9.10 1.26 6.74
N ARG A 216 10.34 1.26 6.25
CA ARG A 216 10.82 0.20 5.36
C ARG A 216 11.32 -1.01 6.12
N GLU A 217 11.93 -0.77 7.27
CA GLU A 217 12.63 -1.77 8.06
C GLU A 217 11.68 -2.47 9.02
N HIS A 218 10.67 -1.78 9.57
CA HIS A 218 9.79 -2.35 10.59
C HIS A 218 8.33 -2.45 10.11
N ILE A 219 7.75 -1.36 9.60
CA ILE A 219 6.32 -1.35 9.19
C ILE A 219 6.09 -2.27 8.00
N ARG A 220 6.85 -2.13 6.91
CA ARG A 220 6.64 -2.95 5.70
C ARG A 220 6.76 -4.46 5.98
N PRO A 221 7.79 -4.96 6.69
CA PRO A 221 7.88 -6.38 6.97
C PRO A 221 6.79 -6.85 7.94
N ALA A 222 6.41 -6.05 8.96
CA ALA A 222 5.29 -6.38 9.85
C ALA A 222 3.95 -6.45 9.12
N MET A 223 3.68 -5.51 8.21
CA MET A 223 2.50 -5.55 7.33
C MET A 223 2.52 -6.77 6.39
N SER A 224 3.69 -7.12 5.86
CA SER A 224 3.85 -8.31 5.01
C SER A 224 3.60 -9.60 5.79
N TYR A 225 4.06 -9.64 7.04
CA TYR A 225 3.78 -10.73 7.95
C TYR A 225 2.30 -10.83 8.28
N LEU A 226 1.64 -9.72 8.65
CA LEU A 226 0.20 -9.68 8.89
C LEU A 226 -0.58 -10.14 7.65
N ASN A 227 -0.16 -9.76 6.44
CA ASN A 227 -0.76 -10.26 5.20
C ASN A 227 -0.62 -11.79 5.06
N ALA A 228 0.53 -12.35 5.45
CA ALA A 228 0.77 -13.79 5.42
C ALA A 228 -0.08 -14.54 6.46
N VAL A 229 -0.25 -13.96 7.66
CA VAL A 229 -1.22 -14.42 8.66
C VAL A 229 -2.63 -14.49 8.06
N GLY A 230 -3.02 -13.48 7.29
CA GLY A 230 -4.29 -13.47 6.55
C GLY A 230 -4.46 -14.56 5.49
N GLY A 231 -3.38 -15.26 5.13
CA GLY A 231 -3.44 -16.43 4.27
C GLY A 231 -3.78 -17.73 5.01
N SER A 232 -3.52 -17.80 6.32
CA SER A 232 -3.83 -18.97 7.16
C SER A 232 -5.07 -18.79 8.02
N VAL A 233 -5.39 -17.54 8.39
CA VAL A 233 -6.62 -17.18 9.12
C VAL A 233 -7.35 -16.04 8.41
N VAL A 234 -8.66 -15.97 8.61
CA VAL A 234 -9.44 -14.82 8.13
C VAL A 234 -9.21 -13.66 9.10
N ILE A 235 -8.37 -12.68 8.72
CA ILE A 235 -8.04 -11.51 9.58
C ILE A 235 -9.30 -10.81 10.09
N ASP A 236 -10.33 -10.72 9.25
CA ASP A 236 -11.60 -10.06 9.60
C ASP A 236 -12.37 -10.79 10.72
N CYS A 237 -11.98 -12.02 11.08
CA CYS A 237 -12.54 -12.79 12.18
C CYS A 237 -11.73 -12.69 13.49
N LEU A 238 -10.54 -12.08 13.46
CA LEU A 238 -9.73 -11.88 14.66
C LEU A 238 -10.26 -10.70 15.46
N GLU A 239 -10.12 -10.77 16.78
CA GLU A 239 -10.41 -9.62 17.62
C GLU A 239 -9.39 -8.51 17.38
N LYS A 240 -9.83 -7.26 17.53
CA LYS A 240 -8.97 -6.07 17.37
C LYS A 240 -7.67 -6.18 18.18
N ASP A 241 -7.77 -6.61 19.44
CA ASP A 241 -6.63 -6.77 20.34
C ASP A 241 -5.67 -7.90 19.90
N GLU A 242 -6.18 -8.94 19.23
CA GLU A 242 -5.34 -9.97 18.61
C GLU A 242 -4.54 -9.41 17.45
N ILE A 243 -5.18 -8.66 16.55
CA ILE A 243 -4.50 -8.01 15.42
C ILE A 243 -3.43 -7.03 15.92
N THR A 244 -3.75 -6.21 16.93
CA THR A 244 -2.80 -5.29 17.55
C THR A 244 -1.60 -6.03 18.11
N ARG A 245 -1.80 -7.16 18.80
CA ARG A 245 -0.71 -8.01 19.32
C ARG A 245 0.12 -8.62 18.21
N ILE A 246 -0.48 -9.24 17.20
CA ILE A 246 0.22 -9.85 16.06
C ILE A 246 1.12 -8.83 15.36
N PHE A 247 0.59 -7.63 15.09
CA PHE A 247 1.38 -6.57 14.47
C PHE A 247 2.50 -6.06 15.38
N SER A 248 2.23 -5.87 16.68
CA SER A 248 3.22 -5.39 17.63
C SER A 248 4.36 -6.38 17.84
N ASP A 249 4.03 -7.65 18.06
CA ASP A 249 4.99 -8.75 18.25
C ASP A 249 5.87 -8.91 17.01
N ALA A 250 5.28 -8.77 15.80
CA ALA A 250 6.05 -8.78 14.57
C ALA A 250 7.06 -7.63 14.50
N VAL A 251 6.63 -6.40 14.81
CA VAL A 251 7.55 -5.24 14.87
C VAL A 251 8.66 -5.46 15.89
N ASP A 252 8.34 -6.02 17.06
CA ASP A 252 9.30 -6.28 18.13
C ASP A 252 10.34 -7.32 17.73
N ALA A 253 9.91 -8.43 17.14
CA ALA A 253 10.81 -9.46 16.60
C ALA A 253 11.75 -8.86 15.54
N ILE A 254 11.21 -8.09 14.58
CA ILE A 254 12.01 -7.44 13.54
C ILE A 254 13.05 -6.48 14.13
N MET A 255 12.68 -5.71 15.16
CA MET A 255 13.61 -4.80 15.83
C MET A 255 14.72 -5.53 16.60
N GLN A 256 14.48 -6.77 17.03
CA GLN A 256 15.46 -7.63 17.70
C GLN A 256 16.34 -8.41 16.69
N GLY A 257 16.00 -8.37 15.40
CA GLY A 257 16.69 -9.13 14.35
C GLY A 257 16.13 -10.55 14.14
N ASP A 258 14.99 -10.85 14.74
CA ASP A 258 14.31 -12.14 14.68
C ASP A 258 13.25 -12.21 13.57
N ILE A 259 12.81 -13.43 13.26
CA ILE A 259 11.72 -13.69 12.30
C ILE A 259 10.40 -13.74 13.09
N PRO A 260 9.38 -12.95 12.73
CA PRO A 260 8.06 -13.03 13.36
C PRO A 260 7.45 -14.43 13.27
N THR A 261 6.95 -14.96 14.40
CA THR A 261 6.29 -16.27 14.50
C THR A 261 4.89 -16.14 15.09
N LEU A 262 3.97 -16.96 14.60
CA LEU A 262 2.54 -16.91 14.91
C LEU A 262 2.27 -17.88 16.07
N ASN A 263 2.15 -17.37 17.29
CA ASN A 263 1.87 -18.19 18.47
C ASN A 263 0.43 -17.96 18.95
N PHE A 264 -0.49 -18.87 18.60
CA PHE A 264 -1.89 -18.82 19.06
C PHE A 264 -2.05 -19.21 20.55
N GLU A 265 -1.01 -19.69 21.21
CA GLU A 265 -1.08 -20.29 22.56
C GLU A 265 -1.40 -19.28 23.69
N LYS A 266 -1.36 -17.97 23.44
CA LYS A 266 -1.60 -16.96 24.49
C LYS A 266 -3.08 -16.70 24.82
N ASN A 267 -4.04 -17.28 24.09
CA ASN A 267 -5.48 -17.00 24.28
C ASN A 267 -6.31 -18.18 24.83
N ILE A 268 -5.69 -19.29 25.24
CA ILE A 268 -6.44 -20.34 25.92
C ILE A 268 -6.06 -20.38 27.40
N SER A 269 -6.85 -19.70 28.23
CA SER A 269 -6.95 -20.05 29.64
C SER A 269 -7.79 -21.33 29.72
N VAL A 270 -7.15 -22.48 29.49
CA VAL A 270 -7.75 -23.76 29.88
C VAL A 270 -7.45 -23.91 31.36
N GLU A 271 -8.47 -23.72 32.19
CA GLU A 271 -8.50 -24.31 33.52
C GLU A 271 -8.25 -25.82 33.35
N GLU A 272 -7.18 -26.33 33.94
CA GLU A 272 -6.84 -27.75 33.94
C GLU A 272 -8.03 -28.57 34.48
N GLU A 273 -8.73 -29.27 33.61
CA GLU A 273 -9.53 -30.43 34.00
C GLU A 273 -8.91 -31.69 33.36
N ASP A 274 -8.19 -32.41 34.22
CA ASP A 274 -7.73 -33.77 34.03
C ASP A 274 -8.81 -34.65 33.39
N THR A 275 -8.57 -35.08 32.15
CA THR A 275 -9.20 -36.30 31.64
C THR A 275 -8.17 -37.18 30.97
N ASP A 276 -7.73 -38.14 31.78
CA ASP A 276 -6.88 -39.28 31.45
C ASP A 276 -7.49 -40.09 30.29
N TYR A 277 -6.84 -40.02 29.13
CA TYR A 277 -6.95 -41.03 28.09
C TYR A 277 -5.55 -41.56 27.80
N SER A 278 -5.11 -42.50 28.63
CA SER A 278 -4.01 -43.39 28.35
C SER A 278 -4.20 -44.08 27.00
N VAL A 279 -3.45 -43.67 25.98
CA VAL A 279 -3.10 -44.52 24.85
C VAL A 279 -1.59 -44.56 24.78
N ASN A 280 -1.03 -45.69 25.23
CA ASN A 280 0.33 -46.09 24.91
C ASN A 280 0.45 -46.16 23.39
N GLU A 281 1.31 -45.34 22.80
CA GLU A 281 1.94 -45.71 21.54
C GLU A 281 3.38 -45.22 21.54
N ASP A 282 4.23 -46.17 21.15
CA ASP A 282 5.67 -46.16 21.21
C ASP A 282 6.30 -44.95 20.52
N ILE A 283 7.52 -44.66 20.96
CA ILE A 283 8.51 -43.86 20.25
C ILE A 283 8.77 -44.55 18.89
N GLY A 284 7.95 -44.21 17.90
CA GLY A 284 8.11 -44.60 16.51
C GLY A 284 9.12 -43.69 15.84
N ALA A 285 10.21 -44.27 15.36
CA ALA A 285 11.20 -43.62 14.52
C ALA A 285 10.52 -42.88 13.35
N VAL A 286 10.86 -41.59 13.17
CA VAL A 286 10.48 -40.86 11.96
C VAL A 286 11.15 -41.56 10.77
N ASP A 287 10.31 -42.05 9.87
CA ASP A 287 10.67 -42.67 8.60
C ASP A 287 11.60 -41.73 7.79
N PRO A 288 12.79 -42.18 7.35
CA PRO A 288 13.72 -41.35 6.56
C PRO A 288 13.21 -40.97 5.16
N SER A 289 11.97 -41.31 4.79
CA SER A 289 11.48 -41.20 3.41
C SER A 289 10.59 -39.99 3.10
N ASP A 290 10.24 -39.14 4.07
CA ASP A 290 9.33 -38.00 3.86
C ASP A 290 10.05 -36.66 3.62
N VAL A 291 11.05 -36.69 2.74
CA VAL A 291 11.79 -35.49 2.33
C VAL A 291 10.90 -34.63 1.42
N PRO A 292 10.67 -33.34 1.74
CA PRO A 292 9.83 -32.44 0.94
C PRO A 292 10.29 -32.41 -0.52
N LYS A 293 9.36 -32.57 -1.46
CA LYS A 293 9.61 -32.54 -2.90
C LYS A 293 9.20 -31.19 -3.49
N VAL A 294 9.90 -30.76 -4.53
CA VAL A 294 9.55 -29.56 -5.30
C VAL A 294 8.15 -29.73 -5.91
N THR A 295 7.25 -28.78 -5.68
CA THR A 295 5.90 -28.76 -6.28
C THR A 295 5.60 -27.41 -6.91
N LEU A 296 4.66 -27.38 -7.86
CA LEU A 296 4.31 -26.15 -8.57
C LEU A 296 3.82 -25.07 -7.60
N GLY A 297 4.43 -23.89 -7.66
CA GLY A 297 4.15 -22.74 -6.78
C GLY A 297 5.20 -22.51 -5.70
N CYS A 298 5.97 -23.53 -5.33
CA CYS A 298 6.95 -23.42 -4.24
C CYS A 298 8.18 -22.58 -4.64
N LYS A 299 8.87 -22.04 -3.64
CA LYS A 299 10.21 -21.46 -3.80
C LYS A 299 11.26 -22.48 -3.39
N VAL A 300 12.21 -22.72 -4.29
CA VAL A 300 13.35 -23.61 -4.09
C VAL A 300 14.54 -22.79 -3.66
N ILE A 301 15.11 -23.10 -2.50
CA ILE A 301 16.35 -22.49 -2.00
C ILE A 301 17.50 -23.46 -2.27
N ILE A 302 18.55 -22.96 -2.91
CA ILE A 302 19.75 -23.72 -3.22
C ILE A 302 21.00 -23.05 -2.68
N CYS A 303 21.95 -23.84 -2.19
CA CYS A 303 23.25 -23.37 -1.72
C CYS A 303 24.39 -24.08 -2.47
N ASN A 304 25.49 -23.37 -2.74
CA ASN A 304 26.70 -23.97 -3.30
C ASN A 304 27.80 -24.12 -2.24
N ARG A 305 28.91 -24.77 -2.61
CA ARG A 305 30.06 -24.98 -1.72
C ARG A 305 30.79 -23.69 -1.32
N ASP A 306 30.57 -22.61 -2.06
CA ASP A 306 31.13 -21.28 -1.77
C ASP A 306 30.26 -20.51 -0.74
N GLY A 307 29.14 -21.09 -0.27
CA GLY A 307 28.19 -20.45 0.64
C GLY A 307 27.21 -19.48 -0.04
N GLU A 308 27.19 -19.42 -1.37
CA GLU A 308 26.24 -18.62 -2.13
C GLU A 308 24.86 -19.30 -2.09
N THR A 309 23.83 -18.54 -1.73
CA THR A 309 22.44 -19.02 -1.68
C THR A 309 21.61 -18.33 -2.77
N LYS A 310 20.76 -19.09 -3.47
CA LYS A 310 19.81 -18.56 -4.47
C LYS A 310 18.42 -19.12 -4.24
N THR A 311 17.42 -18.31 -4.56
CA THR A 311 16.01 -18.67 -4.45
C THR A 311 15.34 -18.58 -5.81
N TYR A 312 14.65 -19.65 -6.22
CA TYR A 312 13.89 -19.71 -7.46
C TYR A 312 12.43 -20.01 -7.17
N LYS A 313 11.51 -19.36 -7.89
CA LYS A 313 10.10 -19.75 -7.86
C LYS A 313 9.87 -20.83 -8.92
N TYR A 314 9.43 -22.01 -8.50
CA TYR A 314 9.08 -23.10 -9.40
C TYR A 314 7.63 -22.94 -9.84
N ASP A 315 7.41 -22.23 -10.95
CA ASP A 315 6.07 -21.85 -11.41
C ASP A 315 6.02 -21.73 -12.95
N LEU A 316 4.81 -21.79 -13.50
CA LEU A 316 4.57 -21.62 -14.92
C LEU A 316 4.60 -20.13 -15.29
N ILE A 317 5.30 -19.79 -16.38
CA ILE A 317 5.24 -18.47 -16.99
C ILE A 317 4.54 -18.63 -18.34
N ASN A 318 3.41 -17.94 -18.52
CA ASN A 318 2.55 -18.03 -19.71
C ASN A 318 2.13 -19.48 -20.04
N GLY A 319 1.89 -20.31 -19.02
CA GLY A 319 1.48 -21.71 -19.17
C GLY A 319 2.62 -22.70 -19.49
N THR A 320 3.88 -22.24 -19.50
CA THR A 320 5.06 -23.09 -19.73
C THR A 320 6.07 -22.97 -18.60
N LEU A 321 6.70 -24.08 -18.22
CA LEU A 321 7.77 -24.09 -17.21
C LEU A 321 9.06 -23.52 -17.84
N PRO A 322 9.68 -22.46 -17.27
CA PRO A 322 10.92 -21.93 -17.81
C PRO A 322 12.07 -22.95 -17.72
N LYS A 323 12.88 -23.05 -18.78
CA LYS A 323 14.07 -23.94 -18.83
C LYS A 323 15.03 -23.80 -17.64
N ALA A 324 15.11 -22.59 -17.08
CA ALA A 324 15.99 -22.31 -15.94
C ALA A 324 15.54 -22.97 -14.64
N VAL A 325 14.25 -23.33 -14.50
CA VAL A 325 13.70 -23.98 -13.30
C VAL A 325 13.29 -25.44 -13.54
N GLU A 326 13.38 -25.92 -14.79
CA GLU A 326 13.12 -27.31 -15.18
C GLU A 326 14.05 -28.30 -14.46
N VAL A 327 15.25 -27.87 -14.09
CA VAL A 327 16.23 -28.65 -13.32
C VAL A 327 15.72 -29.07 -11.93
N PHE A 328 14.68 -28.40 -11.41
CA PHE A 328 14.08 -28.72 -10.11
C PHE A 328 12.96 -29.78 -10.20
N THR A 329 12.63 -30.26 -11.41
CA THR A 329 11.58 -31.26 -11.60
C THR A 329 11.96 -32.56 -10.88
N ASP A 330 11.07 -33.07 -10.02
CA ASP A 330 11.25 -34.26 -9.18
C ASP A 330 12.36 -34.18 -8.11
N CYS A 331 12.97 -33.01 -7.90
CA CYS A 331 13.95 -32.81 -6.84
C CYS A 331 13.32 -32.79 -5.45
N LYS A 332 14.11 -33.17 -4.45
CA LYS A 332 13.78 -33.08 -3.03
C LYS A 332 14.84 -32.28 -2.26
N VAL A 333 14.51 -31.87 -1.04
CA VAL A 333 15.48 -31.28 -0.12
C VAL A 333 16.67 -32.23 0.05
N GLY A 334 17.88 -31.73 -0.14
CA GLY A 334 19.12 -32.51 -0.05
C GLY A 334 19.70 -32.95 -1.40
N ASP A 335 18.94 -32.89 -2.49
CA ASP A 335 19.41 -33.26 -3.83
C ASP A 335 20.45 -32.26 -4.35
N VAL A 336 21.40 -32.75 -5.15
CA VAL A 336 22.42 -31.93 -5.81
C VAL A 336 22.07 -31.78 -7.28
N ILE A 337 22.03 -30.54 -7.75
CA ILE A 337 21.73 -30.17 -9.13
C ILE A 337 22.89 -29.40 -9.74
N GLU A 338 23.04 -29.49 -11.07
CA GLU A 338 23.99 -28.68 -11.81
C GLU A 338 23.27 -27.55 -12.53
N MET A 339 23.67 -26.31 -12.25
CA MET A 339 23.07 -25.13 -12.88
C MET A 339 24.12 -24.03 -13.03
N MET A 340 24.16 -23.40 -14.21
CA MET A 340 25.16 -22.38 -14.58
C MET A 340 26.62 -22.87 -14.43
N GLY A 341 26.87 -24.18 -14.67
CA GLY A 341 28.21 -24.78 -14.58
C GLY A 341 28.75 -24.91 -13.16
N LYS A 342 27.88 -24.84 -12.15
CA LYS A 342 28.21 -25.10 -10.73
C LYS A 342 27.25 -26.13 -10.14
N GLU A 343 27.73 -26.90 -9.16
CA GLU A 343 26.89 -27.77 -8.33
C GLU A 343 26.21 -26.95 -7.21
N TRP A 344 24.92 -27.22 -7.01
CA TRP A 344 24.10 -26.62 -5.97
C TRP A 344 23.34 -27.71 -5.23
N LYS A 345 23.17 -27.58 -3.92
CA LYS A 345 22.34 -28.45 -3.10
C LYS A 345 21.00 -27.77 -2.82
N VAL A 346 19.90 -28.49 -2.99
CA VAL A 346 18.58 -28.04 -2.54
C VAL A 346 18.56 -28.03 -1.03
N GLU A 347 18.49 -26.84 -0.44
CA GLU A 347 18.60 -26.65 1.00
C GLU A 347 17.23 -26.64 1.67
N ASP A 348 16.24 -26.00 1.04
CA ASP A 348 14.90 -25.87 1.62
C ASP A 348 13.84 -25.59 0.53
N LEU A 349 12.57 -25.87 0.86
CA LEU A 349 11.40 -25.62 0.03
C LEU A 349 10.35 -24.82 0.80
N ILE A 350 9.96 -23.67 0.26
CA ILE A 350 8.87 -22.85 0.82
C ILE A 350 7.64 -23.04 -0.06
N PHE A 351 6.61 -23.70 0.46
CA PHE A 351 5.36 -23.99 -0.26
C PHE A 351 4.38 -22.82 -0.25
#